data_AF-A0A423S9G4-F1
#
_entry.id   AF-A0A423S9G4-F1
#
_cell.length_a   1.000
_cell.length_b   1.000
_cell.length_c   1.000
_cell.angle_alpha   90.00
_cell.angle_beta   90.00
_cell.angle_gamma   90.00
#
_symmetry.space_group_name_H-M   'P 1'
#
loop_
_entity.id
_entity.type
_entity.pdbx_description
1 polymer ?
#
loop_
_entity_poly.entity_id
_entity_poly.type
_entity_poly.pdbx_seq_one_letter_code
_entity_poly.pdbx_strand_id
1 'polypeptide(L)'
;MDATLREIGSLILEVNPDTRRRGTVFEFRLVCLESTKNMGRLKTLGSITIGQKGFDDNKTLAQLGFIIGDYLDIAITPPSRGPPQRRMLRPY
;
A
#
# COMPACT_ATOMS: atom_id res chain seq x y z
N MET A 1 17.93 8.09 -1.16
CA MET A 1 16.52 8.49 -1.03
C MET A 1 16.04 8.18 0.38
N ASP A 2 15.73 9.24 1.10
CA ASP A 2 15.41 9.30 2.51
C ASP A 2 13.90 9.23 2.80
N ALA A 3 13.06 9.42 1.78
CA ALA A 3 11.61 9.30 1.90
C ALA A 3 11.20 7.91 2.43
N THR A 4 10.34 7.93 3.44
CA THR A 4 9.76 6.75 4.11
C THR A 4 8.42 6.35 3.52
N LEU A 5 8.02 5.08 3.70
CA LEU A 5 6.68 4.63 3.26
C LEU A 5 5.55 5.47 3.87
N ARG A 6 5.73 5.96 5.10
CA ARG A 6 4.77 6.85 5.75
C ARG A 6 4.65 8.20 5.05
N GLU A 7 5.75 8.80 4.63
CA GLU A 7 5.73 10.09 3.92
C GLU A 7 5.08 9.96 2.55
N ILE A 8 5.37 8.87 1.82
CA ILE A 8 4.66 8.56 0.57
C ILE A 8 3.17 8.38 0.82
N GLY A 9 2.79 7.67 1.89
CA GLY A 9 1.40 7.55 2.32
C GLY A 9 0.74 8.89 2.62
N SER A 10 1.46 9.84 3.25
CA SER A 10 0.95 11.18 3.56
C SER A 10 0.54 11.95 2.32
N LEU A 11 1.33 11.87 1.24
CA LEU A 11 1.02 12.50 -0.03
C LEU A 11 -0.28 11.94 -0.64
N ILE A 12 -0.50 10.62 -0.55
CA ILE A 12 -1.72 9.99 -1.06
C ILE A 12 -2.95 10.45 -0.26
N LEU A 13 -2.80 10.61 1.06
CA LEU A 13 -3.88 11.11 1.91
C LEU A 13 -4.26 12.57 1.60
N GLU A 14 -3.31 13.38 1.15
CA GLU A 14 -3.55 14.75 0.71
C GLU A 14 -4.38 14.80 -0.58
N VAL A 15 -4.06 13.92 -1.54
CA VAL A 15 -4.72 13.87 -2.85
C VAL A 15 -6.04 13.11 -2.82
N ASN A 16 -6.14 12.05 -2.03
CA ASN A 16 -7.32 11.18 -1.94
C ASN A 16 -7.87 11.10 -0.51
N PRO A 17 -8.81 11.98 -0.12
CA PRO A 17 -9.32 12.06 1.25
C PRO A 17 -10.07 10.81 1.71
N ASP A 18 -10.65 10.00 0.81
CA ASP A 18 -11.36 8.76 1.16
C ASP A 18 -10.43 7.72 1.81
N THR A 19 -9.13 7.83 1.57
CA THR A 19 -8.11 6.93 2.09
C THR A 19 -7.68 7.26 3.54
N ARG A 20 -8.14 8.40 4.07
CA ARG A 20 -7.90 8.82 5.47
C ARG A 20 -8.67 8.01 6.50
N ARG A 21 -9.58 7.13 6.06
CA ARG A 21 -10.37 6.28 6.96
C ARG A 21 -9.44 5.37 7.75
N ARG A 22 -9.58 5.36 9.08
CA ARG A 22 -8.82 4.47 9.97
C ARG A 22 -9.04 3.01 9.58
N GLY A 23 -7.94 2.25 9.50
CA GLY A 23 -7.92 0.87 9.02
C GLY A 23 -7.79 0.72 7.50
N THR A 24 -7.62 1.82 6.76
CA THR A 24 -7.19 1.73 5.34
C THR A 24 -5.77 1.20 5.30
N VAL A 25 -5.52 0.20 4.46
CA VAL A 25 -4.20 -0.41 4.28
C VAL A 25 -3.64 0.04 2.94
N PHE A 26 -2.41 0.53 2.94
CA PHE A 26 -1.63 0.78 1.73
C PHE A 26 -0.55 -0.29 1.64
N GLU A 27 -0.55 -1.05 0.55
CA GLU A 27 0.49 -2.04 0.25
C GLU A 27 1.38 -1.50 -0.86
N PHE A 28 2.68 -1.40 -0.58
CA PHE A 28 3.67 -0.85 -1.49
C PHE A 28 4.44 -1.96 -2.21
N ARG A 29 4.57 -1.82 -3.53
CA ARG A 29 5.38 -2.72 -4.36
C ARG A 29 6.26 -1.93 -5.31
N LEU A 30 7.47 -2.42 -5.52
CA LEU A 30 8.38 -1.93 -6.54
C LEU A 30 8.12 -2.70 -7.83
N VAL A 31 7.91 -1.96 -8.92
CA VAL A 31 7.83 -2.52 -10.27
C VAL A 31 9.24 -2.45 -10.85
N CYS A 32 9.92 -3.60 -10.88
CA CYS A 32 11.22 -3.71 -11.51
C CYS A 32 11.03 -4.11 -12.98
N LEU A 33 11.44 -3.21 -13.88
CA LEU A 33 11.53 -3.49 -15.30
C LEU A 33 12.90 -4.14 -15.56
N GLU A 34 12.96 -5.46 -15.45
CA GLU A 34 14.19 -6.20 -15.75
C GLU A 34 14.48 -6.07 -17.25
N SER A 35 15.53 -5.32 -17.62
CA SER A 35 15.89 -5.06 -19.02
C SER A 35 16.19 -6.34 -19.82
N THR A 36 16.52 -7.43 -19.14
CA THR A 36 16.84 -8.74 -19.74
C THR A 36 15.65 -9.67 -19.91
N LYS A 37 14.52 -9.42 -19.24
CA LYS A 37 13.33 -10.27 -19.34
C LYS A 37 12.11 -9.41 -19.58
N ASN A 38 11.39 -9.68 -20.67
CA ASN A 38 10.10 -9.07 -21.02
C ASN A 38 8.97 -9.21 -19.97
N MET A 39 9.28 -9.60 -18.73
CA MET A 39 8.34 -9.80 -17.64
C MET A 39 8.72 -8.85 -16.50
N GLY A 40 7.91 -7.81 -16.29
CA GLY A 40 8.04 -6.93 -15.15
C GLY A 40 7.87 -7.73 -13.84
N ARG A 41 8.75 -7.50 -12.87
CA ARG A 41 8.71 -8.16 -11.56
C ARG A 41 8.19 -7.20 -10.52
N LEU A 42 7.19 -7.64 -9.75
CA LEU A 42 6.70 -6.91 -8.58
C LEU A 42 7.42 -7.41 -7.34
N LYS A 43 8.06 -6.50 -6.60
CA LYS A 43 8.68 -6.79 -5.31
C LYS A 43 7.89 -6.08 -4.22
N THR A 44 7.26 -6.83 -3.32
CA THR A 44 6.56 -6.25 -2.17
C THR A 44 7.57 -5.56 -1.24
N LEU A 45 7.32 -4.30 -0.92
CA LEU A 45 8.19 -3.47 -0.08
C LEU A 45 7.74 -3.44 1.38
N GLY A 46 6.42 -3.45 1.60
CA GLY A 46 5.80 -3.41 2.92
C GLY A 46 4.39 -2.84 2.84
N SER A 47 3.76 -2.68 4.01
CA SER A 47 2.45 -2.05 4.12
C SER A 47 2.37 -1.10 5.30
N ILE A 48 1.48 -0.11 5.18
CA ILE A 48 1.12 0.79 6.28
C ILE A 48 -0.40 0.73 6.48
N THR A 49 -0.82 0.92 7.72
CA THR A 49 -2.25 0.93 8.08
C THR A 49 -2.61 2.25 8.73
N ILE A 50 -3.60 2.96 8.21
CA ILE A 50 -3.99 4.27 8.74
C ILE A 50 -4.54 4.13 10.15
N GLY A 51 -3.94 4.89 11.08
CA GLY A 51 -4.30 4.88 12.48
C GLY A 51 -3.59 3.80 13.30
N GLN A 52 -2.67 3.02 12.70
CA GLN A 52 -1.80 2.07 13.39
C GLN A 52 -0.35 2.32 12.99
N LYS A 53 0.58 2.25 13.95
CA LYS A 53 2.01 2.36 13.65
C LYS A 53 2.52 0.99 13.19
N GLY A 54 2.91 0.89 11.92
CA GLY A 54 3.52 -0.30 11.35
C GLY A 54 5.02 -0.35 11.58
N PHE A 55 5.60 -1.56 11.50
CA PHE A 55 7.06 -1.74 11.49
C PHE A 55 7.67 -1.18 10.18
N ASP A 56 6.91 -1.25 9.10
CA ASP A 56 7.35 -0.85 7.77
C ASP A 56 7.26 0.68 7.53
N ASP A 57 6.54 1.42 8.38
CA ASP A 57 6.30 2.86 8.22
C ASP A 57 7.60 3.67 8.07
N ASN A 58 8.65 3.27 8.79
CA ASN A 58 9.94 3.96 8.83
C ASN A 58 10.93 3.45 7.79
N LYS A 59 10.57 2.46 6.97
CA LYS A 59 11.45 1.96 5.91
C LYS A 59 11.59 3.02 4.83
N THR A 60 12.83 3.30 4.45
CA THR A 60 13.12 4.28 3.40
C THR A 60 13.16 3.64 2.03
N LEU A 61 12.86 4.42 0.99
CA LEU A 61 12.98 3.98 -0.40
C LEU A 61 14.40 3.46 -0.73
N ALA A 62 15.45 4.06 -0.14
CA ALA A 62 16.82 3.57 -0.29
C ALA A 62 17.02 2.18 0.32
N GLN A 63 16.49 1.91 1.53
CA GLN A 63 16.58 0.58 2.16
C GLN A 63 15.83 -0.49 1.35
N LEU A 64 14.81 -0.08 0.62
CA LEU A 64 13.96 -0.95 -0.19
C LEU A 64 14.54 -1.22 -1.60
N GLY A 65 15.57 -0.46 -1.98
CA GLY A 65 16.29 -0.59 -3.25
C GLY A 65 15.62 0.13 -4.42
N PHE A 66 14.84 1.18 -4.16
CA PHE A 66 14.25 2.02 -5.19
C PHE A 66 15.32 2.86 -5.89
N ILE A 67 15.32 2.86 -7.22
CA ILE A 67 16.21 3.65 -8.07
C ILE A 67 15.36 4.59 -8.94
N ILE A 68 15.90 5.76 -9.29
CA ILE A 68 15.24 6.67 -10.23
C ILE A 68 15.01 5.94 -11.55
N GLY A 69 13.75 5.94 -12.01
CA GLY A 69 13.32 5.20 -13.19
C GLY A 69 12.49 3.95 -12.87
N ASP A 70 12.50 3.49 -11.61
CA ASP A 70 11.57 2.46 -11.14
C ASP A 70 10.17 3.04 -10.91
N TYR A 71 9.16 2.17 -11.03
CA TYR A 71 7.79 2.52 -10.69
C TYR A 71 7.39 1.94 -9.34
N LEU A 72 6.48 2.64 -8.66
CA LEU A 72 5.90 2.22 -7.39
C LEU A 72 4.41 1.89 -7.63
N ASP A 73 4.01 0.66 -7.32
CA ASP A 73 2.62 0.22 -7.28
C ASP A 73 2.12 0.30 -5.84
N ILE A 74 0.94 0.89 -5.65
CA ILE A 74 0.35 1.10 -4.32
C ILE A 74 -1.10 0.64 -4.34
N ALA A 75 -1.36 -0.49 -3.70
CA ALA A 75 -2.71 -1.00 -3.54
C ALA A 75 -3.36 -0.39 -2.30
N ILE A 76 -4.50 0.27 -2.47
CA ILE A 76 -5.26 0.91 -1.39
C ILE A 76 -6.47 0.07 -1.07
N THR A 77 -6.50 -0.52 0.13
CA THR A 77 -7.62 -1.33 0.60
C THR A 77 -8.35 -0.59 1.72
N PRO A 78 -9.58 -0.09 1.50
CA PRO A 78 -10.34 0.55 2.56
C PRO A 78 -10.68 -0.43 3.68
N PRO A 79 -10.90 0.06 4.92
CA PRO A 79 -11.29 -0.79 6.04
C PRO A 79 -12.62 -1.48 5.72
N SER A 80 -12.65 -2.82 5.81
CA SER A 80 -13.85 -3.60 5.57
C SER A 80 -15.00 -3.07 6.43
N ARG A 81 -16.13 -2.72 5.80
CA ARG A 81 -17.37 -2.37 6.51
C ARG A 81 -18.01 -3.65 7.04
N GLY A 82 -17.41 -4.22 8.09
CA GLY A 82 -17.93 -5.40 8.77
C GLY A 82 -17.88 -6.70 7.93
N PRO A 83 -18.18 -7.86 8.54
CA PRO A 83 -18.30 -9.11 7.80
C PRO A 83 -19.35 -8.97 6.69
N PRO A 84 -19.26 -9.75 5.60
CA PRO A 84 -20.36 -9.82 4.65
C PRO A 84 -21.61 -10.12 5.47
N GLN A 85 -22.60 -9.22 5.41
CA GLN A 85 -23.88 -9.39 6.06
C GLN A 85 -24.44 -10.69 5.48
N ARG A 86 -24.18 -11.79 6.18
CA ARG A 86 -24.62 -13.13 5.85
C ARG A 86 -26.12 -12.95 5.78
N ARG A 87 -26.66 -12.86 4.56
CA ARG A 87 -28.08 -12.67 4.30
C ARG A 87 -28.75 -13.72 5.17
N MET A 88 -29.33 -13.28 6.28
CA MET A 88 -29.98 -14.17 7.23
C MET A 88 -31.11 -14.78 6.42
N LEU A 89 -30.90 -16.02 6.00
CA LEU A 89 -31.86 -16.82 5.28
C LEU A 89 -33.04 -16.93 6.25
N ARG A 90 -34.10 -16.14 6.02
CA ARG A 90 -35.34 -16.25 6.80
C ARG A 90 -35.93 -17.62 6.49
N PRO A 91 -36.11 -18.51 7.49
CA PRO A 91 -36.90 -19.73 7.29
C PRO A 91 -38.37 -19.33 7.15
N TYR A 92 -39.07 -19.99 6.22
CA TYR A 92 -40.54 -20.03 6.15
C TYR A 92 -41.08 -21.09 7.12
#